data_AF-A0A7C9PEK1-F1
#
_entry.id   AF-A0A7C9PEK1-F1
#
_cell.length_a   1.000
_cell.length_b   1.000
_cell.length_c   1.000
_cell.angle_alpha   90.00
_cell.angle_beta   90.00
_cell.angle_gamma   90.00
#
_symmetry.space_group_name_H-M   'P 1'
#
loop_
_entity.id
_entity.type
_entity.pdbx_description
1 polymer ?
#
loop_
_entity_poly.entity_id
_entity_poly.type
_entity_poly.pdbx_seq_one_letter_code
_entity_poly.pdbx_strand_id
1 'polypeptide(L)'
;MQPKIVIYKSADIARVVSDATASQTEAQWRERLLGAVAKAINADRRAYLNYGPYWWPVKGQLVAAGLLPWASAPDPDLVAQVTLGGDSLDLAAGVTYQGFNIDSMRTGQSTFSVDTDDGDTIDYVLYDEEAEAMAMV
;
A
#
# COMPACT_ATOMS: atom_id res chain seq x y z
N MET A 1 -3.73 21.36 4.77
CA MET A 1 -2.46 21.06 4.09
C MET A 1 -2.53 19.61 3.68
N GLN A 2 -2.49 19.31 2.38
CA GLN A 2 -2.54 17.93 1.89
C GLN A 2 -1.24 17.20 2.25
N PRO A 3 -1.29 15.88 2.55
CA PRO A 3 -0.10 15.10 2.82
C PRO A 3 0.72 14.92 1.53
N LYS A 4 2.03 15.16 1.59
CA LYS A 4 2.93 14.80 0.49
C LYS A 4 3.09 13.28 0.42
N ILE A 5 3.10 12.72 -0.80
CA ILE A 5 3.46 11.31 -0.99
C ILE A 5 4.91 11.10 -0.54
N VAL A 6 5.10 10.11 0.33
CA VAL A 6 6.43 9.59 0.66
C VAL A 6 6.76 8.48 -0.35
N ILE A 7 7.68 8.77 -1.28
CA ILE A 7 8.25 7.75 -2.16
C ILE A 7 9.49 7.16 -1.47
N TYR A 8 9.40 5.88 -1.11
CA TYR A 8 10.52 5.16 -0.52
C TYR A 8 11.55 4.72 -1.56
N LYS A 9 12.81 4.70 -1.15
CA LYS A 9 13.89 4.10 -1.94
C LYS A 9 13.95 2.60 -1.64
N SER A 10 14.20 1.78 -2.66
CA SER A 10 14.29 0.32 -2.50
C SER A 10 15.32 -0.11 -1.44
N ALA A 11 16.42 0.64 -1.28
CA ALA A 11 17.45 0.35 -0.28
C ALA A 11 16.96 0.52 1.18
N ASP A 12 16.13 1.53 1.45
CA ASP A 12 15.60 1.78 2.80
C ASP A 12 14.60 0.68 3.18
N ILE A 13 13.77 0.26 2.23
CA ILE A 13 12.79 -0.81 2.43
C ILE A 13 13.44 -2.19 2.49
N ALA A 14 14.50 -2.43 1.71
CA ALA A 14 15.24 -3.69 1.77
C ALA A 14 15.78 -3.98 3.19
N ARG A 15 16.18 -2.93 3.92
CA ARG A 15 16.59 -3.07 5.32
C ARG A 15 15.43 -3.50 6.22
N VAL A 16 14.25 -2.90 6.04
CA VAL A 16 13.03 -3.29 6.78
C VAL A 16 12.70 -4.77 6.53
N VAL A 17 12.77 -5.23 5.28
CA VAL A 17 12.55 -6.65 4.94
C VAL A 17 13.61 -7.54 5.59
N SER A 18 14.89 -7.17 5.50
CA SER A 18 15.99 -7.93 6.12
C SER A 18 15.81 -8.07 7.63
N ASP A 19 15.46 -6.99 8.33
CA ASP A 19 15.26 -7.00 9.77
C ASP A 19 14.03 -7.84 10.16
N ALA A 20 12.93 -7.73 9.40
CA ALA A 20 11.69 -8.46 9.67
C ALA A 20 11.76 -9.97 9.35
N THR A 21 12.73 -10.38 8.53
CA THR A 21 12.97 -11.78 8.13
C THR A 21 14.18 -12.39 8.84
N ALA A 22 14.83 -11.69 9.78
CA ALA A 22 15.99 -12.21 10.49
C ALA A 22 15.71 -13.52 11.26
N SER A 23 14.46 -13.77 11.66
CA SER A 23 14.05 -14.96 12.44
C SER A 23 13.03 -15.87 11.75
N GLN A 24 12.71 -15.64 10.47
CA GLN A 24 11.70 -16.39 9.72
C GLN A 24 11.97 -16.28 8.21
N THR A 25 11.42 -17.17 7.39
CA THR A 25 11.59 -17.00 5.95
C THR A 25 10.79 -15.82 5.42
N GLU A 26 11.26 -15.23 4.32
CA GLU A 26 10.55 -14.15 3.63
C GLU A 26 9.13 -14.56 3.22
N ALA A 27 8.95 -15.81 2.77
CA ALA A 27 7.65 -16.36 2.43
C ALA A 27 6.68 -16.41 3.63
N GLN A 28 7.15 -16.90 4.79
CA GLN A 28 6.36 -16.94 6.02
C GLN A 28 5.98 -15.55 6.51
N TRP A 29 6.94 -14.61 6.45
CA TRP A 29 6.72 -13.22 6.81
C TRP A 29 5.66 -12.57 5.91
N ARG A 30 5.80 -12.74 4.59
CA ARG A 30 4.83 -12.22 3.60
C ARG A 30 3.44 -12.79 3.81
N GLU A 31 3.31 -14.10 3.97
CA GLU A 31 2.00 -14.75 4.20
C GLU A 31 1.31 -14.17 5.43
N ARG A 32 2.06 -14.05 6.54
CA ARG A 32 1.53 -13.46 7.78
C ARG A 32 1.11 -12.01 7.58
N LEU A 33 1.92 -11.23 6.88
CA LEU A 33 1.69 -9.81 6.68
C LEU A 33 0.50 -9.56 5.74
N LEU A 34 0.41 -10.28 4.62
CA LEU A 34 -0.75 -10.27 3.73
C LEU A 34 -2.03 -10.69 4.47
N GLY A 35 -1.97 -11.71 5.32
CA GLY A 35 -3.11 -12.10 6.15
C GLY A 35 -3.56 -10.99 7.11
N ALA A 36 -2.62 -10.27 7.73
CA ALA A 36 -2.93 -9.14 8.61
C ALA A 36 -3.53 -7.96 7.84
N VAL A 37 -2.97 -7.62 6.69
CA VAL A 37 -3.49 -6.58 5.80
C VAL A 37 -4.90 -6.94 5.32
N ALA A 38 -5.09 -8.16 4.81
CA ALA A 38 -6.39 -8.66 4.37
C ALA A 38 -7.43 -8.59 5.49
N LYS A 39 -7.05 -8.97 6.72
CA LYS A 39 -7.95 -8.87 7.88
C LYS A 39 -8.37 -7.42 8.15
N ALA A 40 -7.43 -6.47 8.09
CA ALA A 40 -7.74 -5.06 8.28
C ALA A 40 -8.69 -4.53 7.19
N ILE A 41 -8.40 -4.79 5.92
CA ILE A 41 -9.26 -4.38 4.79
C ILE A 41 -10.64 -5.05 4.83
N ASN A 42 -10.71 -6.31 5.31
CA ASN A 42 -11.98 -7.01 5.49
C ASN A 42 -12.81 -6.51 6.67
N ALA A 43 -12.18 -5.91 7.69
CA ALA A 43 -12.88 -5.27 8.79
C ALA A 43 -13.37 -3.86 8.42
N ASP A 44 -12.56 -3.10 7.67
CA ASP A 44 -12.90 -1.78 7.17
C ASP A 44 -12.35 -1.64 5.75
N ARG A 45 -13.27 -1.57 4.78
CA ARG A 45 -12.92 -1.46 3.36
C ARG A 45 -12.12 -0.20 3.06
N ARG A 46 -12.40 0.90 3.76
CA ARG A 46 -11.72 2.20 3.58
C ARG A 46 -10.36 2.26 4.24
N ALA A 47 -9.94 1.22 4.96
CA ALA A 47 -8.58 1.12 5.50
C ALA A 47 -7.50 1.10 4.40
N TYR A 48 -7.86 0.83 3.14
CA TYR A 48 -6.96 0.93 1.99
C TYR A 48 -6.35 2.33 1.83
N LEU A 49 -7.09 3.39 2.22
CA LEU A 49 -6.63 4.77 2.15
C LEU A 49 -5.34 5.01 2.95
N ASN A 50 -5.13 4.22 4.00
CA ASN A 50 -3.94 4.35 4.84
C ASN A 50 -2.66 3.88 4.12
N TYR A 51 -2.76 3.07 3.07
CA TYR A 51 -1.61 2.61 2.30
C TYR A 51 -1.18 3.63 1.23
N GLY A 52 -2.01 4.66 0.99
CA GLY A 52 -1.72 5.67 -0.02
C GLY A 52 -1.49 5.06 -1.41
N PRO A 53 -0.57 5.62 -2.22
CA PRO A 53 -0.25 5.11 -3.55
C PRO A 53 0.23 3.64 -3.56
N TYR A 54 0.87 3.19 -2.48
CA TYR A 54 1.30 1.80 -2.33
C TYR A 54 0.15 0.81 -2.15
N TRP A 55 -1.10 1.29 -2.09
CA TRP A 55 -2.27 0.42 -2.13
C TRP A 55 -2.27 -0.49 -3.36
N TRP A 56 -1.91 0.02 -4.54
CA TRP A 56 -2.02 -0.74 -5.79
C TRP A 56 -1.19 -2.02 -5.81
N PRO A 57 0.14 -1.98 -5.58
CA PRO A 57 0.91 -3.23 -5.51
C PRO A 57 0.46 -4.14 -4.36
N VAL A 58 0.03 -3.59 -3.22
CA VAL A 58 -0.50 -4.38 -2.09
C VAL A 58 -1.80 -5.10 -2.49
N LYS A 59 -2.74 -4.40 -3.14
CA LYS A 59 -3.99 -4.96 -3.68
C LYS A 59 -3.69 -6.11 -4.63
N GLY A 60 -2.75 -5.92 -5.56
CA GLY A 60 -2.33 -6.95 -6.51
C GLY A 60 -1.88 -8.24 -5.81
N GLN A 61 -1.05 -8.12 -4.78
CA GLN A 61 -0.61 -9.28 -4.00
C GLN A 61 -1.75 -9.95 -3.22
N LEU A 62 -2.66 -9.17 -2.62
CA LEU A 62 -3.81 -9.70 -1.88
C LEU A 62 -4.79 -10.46 -2.80
N VAL A 63 -5.05 -9.93 -3.99
CA VAL A 63 -5.90 -10.56 -5.00
C VAL A 63 -5.25 -11.84 -5.54
N ALA A 64 -3.96 -11.80 -5.86
CA ALA A 64 -3.22 -13.00 -6.30
C ALA A 64 -3.21 -14.11 -5.24
N ALA A 65 -3.21 -13.75 -3.95
CA ALA A 65 -3.33 -14.69 -2.83
C ALA A 65 -4.76 -15.15 -2.53
N GLY A 66 -5.77 -14.66 -3.26
CA GLY A 66 -7.18 -14.98 -3.02
C GLY A 66 -7.76 -14.41 -1.72
N LEU A 67 -7.11 -13.41 -1.13
CA LEU A 67 -7.48 -12.84 0.18
C LEU A 67 -8.53 -11.73 0.08
N LEU A 68 -8.74 -11.16 -1.12
CA LEU A 68 -9.80 -10.21 -1.43
C LEU A 68 -10.70 -10.77 -2.55
N PRO A 69 -11.64 -11.68 -2.24
CA PRO A 69 -12.47 -12.33 -3.27
C PRO A 69 -13.47 -11.39 -3.97
N TRP A 70 -13.64 -10.18 -3.45
CA TRP A 70 -14.50 -9.13 -4.01
C TRP A 70 -13.75 -8.14 -4.91
N ALA A 71 -12.42 -8.25 -5.00
CA ALA A 71 -11.58 -7.31 -5.74
C ALA A 71 -10.97 -7.97 -6.98
N SER A 72 -10.67 -7.15 -7.98
CA SER A 72 -9.91 -7.54 -9.16
C SER A 72 -8.46 -7.05 -9.09
N ALA A 73 -7.59 -7.60 -9.93
CA ALA A 73 -6.21 -7.16 -10.01
C ALA A 73 -6.16 -5.68 -10.42
N PRO A 74 -5.26 -4.87 -9.82
CA PRO A 74 -5.12 -3.45 -10.15
C PRO A 74 -4.62 -3.25 -11.59
N ASP A 75 -4.84 -2.06 -12.12
CA ASP A 75 -4.21 -1.61 -13.37
C ASP A 75 -2.68 -1.66 -13.23
N PRO A 76 -1.96 -2.37 -14.12
CA PRO A 76 -0.51 -2.43 -14.12
C PRO A 76 0.18 -1.06 -14.14
N ASP A 77 -0.42 -0.06 -14.79
CA ASP A 77 0.16 1.29 -14.88
C ASP A 77 0.15 2.00 -13.52
N LEU A 78 -0.86 1.73 -12.69
CA LEU A 78 -0.93 2.26 -11.31
C LEU A 78 0.08 1.56 -10.39
N VAL A 79 0.31 0.26 -10.59
CA VAL A 79 1.33 -0.50 -9.85
C VAL A 79 2.73 0.00 -10.20
N ALA A 80 2.99 0.25 -11.49
CA ALA A 80 4.29 0.68 -12.00
C ALA A 80 4.76 2.03 -11.43
N GLN A 81 3.86 2.89 -10.97
CA GLN A 81 4.19 4.20 -10.41
C GLN A 81 5.00 4.11 -9.11
N VAL A 82 4.80 3.06 -8.31
CA VAL A 82 5.35 2.97 -6.95
C VAL A 82 5.97 1.63 -6.60
N THR A 83 5.98 0.68 -7.52
CA THR A 83 6.69 -0.59 -7.32
C THR A 83 8.19 -0.36 -7.11
N LEU A 84 8.76 -1.11 -6.19
CA LEU A 84 10.18 -1.17 -5.87
C LEU A 84 10.87 -2.37 -6.54
N GLY A 85 10.15 -3.09 -7.41
CA GLY A 85 10.69 -4.19 -8.21
C GLY A 85 10.69 -5.55 -7.52
N GLY A 86 9.96 -5.72 -6.41
CA GLY A 86 9.82 -7.02 -5.76
C GLY A 86 8.70 -7.08 -4.72
N ASP A 87 7.97 -8.19 -4.70
CA ASP A 87 6.79 -8.40 -3.84
C ASP A 87 7.00 -8.01 -2.37
N SER A 88 8.11 -8.45 -1.76
CA SER A 88 8.42 -8.14 -0.36
C SER A 88 8.72 -6.67 -0.14
N LEU A 89 9.38 -6.02 -1.09
CA LEU A 89 9.67 -4.60 -1.02
C LEU A 89 8.37 -3.80 -1.13
N ASP A 90 7.53 -4.16 -2.09
CA ASP A 90 6.25 -3.50 -2.33
C ASP A 90 5.31 -3.63 -1.13
N LEU A 91 5.24 -4.83 -0.54
CA LEU A 91 4.42 -5.08 0.64
C LEU A 91 4.97 -4.34 1.87
N ALA A 92 6.30 -4.36 2.08
CA ALA A 92 6.93 -3.61 3.16
C ALA A 92 6.74 -2.10 2.99
N ALA A 93 6.85 -1.57 1.78
CA ALA A 93 6.63 -0.15 1.50
C ALA A 93 5.20 0.26 1.83
N GLY A 94 4.21 -0.52 1.41
CA GLY A 94 2.80 -0.26 1.75
C GLY A 94 2.52 -0.27 3.25
N VAL A 95 3.01 -1.28 3.98
CA VAL A 95 2.81 -1.35 5.44
C VAL A 95 3.60 -0.25 6.17
N THR A 96 4.79 0.10 5.70
CA THR A 96 5.56 1.23 6.25
C THR A 96 4.81 2.55 6.04
N TYR A 97 4.22 2.75 4.85
CA TYR A 97 3.37 3.92 4.56
C TYR A 97 2.13 3.97 5.45
N GLN A 98 1.47 2.82 5.66
CA GLN A 98 0.35 2.69 6.59
C GLN A 98 0.73 3.10 8.00
N GLY A 99 1.85 2.58 8.52
CA GLY A 99 2.38 2.94 9.84
C GLY A 99 2.64 4.44 9.95
N PHE A 100 3.33 5.01 8.96
CA PHE A 100 3.58 6.45 8.91
C PHE A 100 2.30 7.29 8.95
N ASN A 101 1.25 6.90 8.21
CA ASN A 101 -0.03 7.60 8.20
C ASN A 101 -0.75 7.50 9.55
N ILE A 102 -0.72 6.32 10.19
CA ILE A 102 -1.31 6.13 11.51
C ILE A 102 -0.57 6.98 12.55
N ASP A 103 0.76 6.90 12.58
CA ASP A 103 1.61 7.62 13.54
C ASP A 103 1.51 9.15 13.36
N SER A 104 1.29 9.59 12.12
CA SER A 104 1.11 11.01 11.78
C SER A 104 -0.33 11.53 11.91
N MET A 105 -1.28 10.69 12.37
CA MET A 105 -2.72 11.00 12.43
C MET A 105 -3.32 11.44 11.07
N ARG A 106 -2.83 10.87 9.97
CA ARG A 106 -3.23 11.14 8.57
C ARG A 106 -4.10 10.03 7.99
N THR A 107 -4.88 9.34 8.82
CA THR A 107 -5.69 8.21 8.40
C THR A 107 -6.88 8.65 7.53
N GLY A 108 -7.25 7.80 6.56
CA GLY A 108 -8.44 8.03 5.71
C GLY A 108 -8.31 9.17 4.69
N GLN A 109 -7.10 9.64 4.41
CA GLN A 109 -6.87 10.63 3.36
C GLN A 109 -6.91 9.95 1.98
N SER A 110 -7.65 10.53 1.04
CA SER A 110 -7.71 10.08 -0.36
C SER A 110 -6.94 10.99 -1.32
N THR A 111 -6.50 12.16 -0.87
CA THR A 111 -5.76 13.12 -1.70
C THR A 111 -4.37 13.39 -1.13
N PHE A 112 -3.38 13.37 -2.00
CA PHE A 112 -1.98 13.53 -1.67
C PHE A 112 -1.31 14.48 -2.67
N SER A 113 -0.32 15.25 -2.23
CA SER A 113 0.45 16.11 -3.11
C SER A 113 1.71 15.40 -3.61
N VAL A 114 2.03 15.58 -4.88
CA VAL A 114 3.21 15.00 -5.56
C VAL A 114 4.00 16.11 -6.21
N ASP A 115 5.27 16.22 -5.87
CA ASP A 115 6.17 17.13 -6.57
C ASP A 115 6.64 16.42 -7.86
N THR A 116 6.46 17.06 -9.01
CA THR A 116 6.93 16.58 -10.31
C THR A 116 8.37 17.04 -10.56
N ASP A 117 9.06 16.38 -11.49
CA ASP A 117 10.43 16.74 -11.87
C ASP A 117 10.54 18.16 -12.45
N ASP A 118 9.45 18.69 -12.99
CA ASP A 118 9.35 20.06 -13.53
C ASP A 118 9.19 21.14 -12.42
N GLY A 119 9.11 20.73 -11.15
CA GLY A 119 8.96 21.63 -10.00
C GLY A 119 7.51 22.01 -9.68
N ASP A 120 6.54 21.44 -10.39
CA ASP A 120 5.13 21.61 -10.09
C ASP A 120 4.67 20.64 -8.99
N THR A 121 3.63 20.99 -8.24
CA THR A 121 2.96 20.07 -7.31
C THR A 121 1.60 19.70 -7.89
N ILE A 122 1.37 18.41 -8.12
CA ILE A 122 0.08 17.87 -8.60
C ILE A 122 -0.64 17.10 -7.48
N ASP A 123 -1.96 17.04 -7.58
CA ASP A 123 -2.80 16.27 -6.68
C ASP A 123 -2.95 14.83 -7.18
N TYR A 124 -2.56 13.87 -6.36
CA TYR A 124 -2.82 12.45 -6.53
C TYR A 124 -4.08 12.07 -5.75
N VAL A 125 -5.06 11.49 -6.45
CA VAL A 125 -6.29 11.01 -5.84
C VAL A 125 -6.25 9.49 -5.80
N LEU A 126 -6.22 8.93 -4.60
CA LEU A 126 -6.41 7.51 -4.36
C LEU A 126 -7.91 7.20 -4.32
N TYR A 127 -8.37 6.38 -5.26
CA TYR A 127 -9.74 5.92 -5.31
C TYR A 127 -9.80 4.49 -5.84
N ASP A 128 -10.27 3.55 -5.01
CA ASP A 128 -10.54 2.17 -5.40
C ASP A 128 -12.04 1.92 -5.44
N GLU A 129 -12.61 1.91 -6.64
CA GLU A 129 -14.05 1.78 -6.85
C GLU A 129 -14.64 0.53 -6.19
N GLU A 130 -13.95 -0.61 -6.27
CA GLU A 130 -14.44 -1.87 -5.69
C GLU A 130 -14.44 -1.81 -4.16
N ALA A 131 -13.39 -1.22 -3.58
CA ALA A 131 -13.31 -1.06 -2.12
C ALA A 131 -14.38 -0.08 -1.61
N GLU A 132 -14.60 1.04 -2.31
CA GLU A 132 -15.62 2.02 -1.96
C GLU A 132 -17.04 1.44 -2.13
N ALA A 133 -17.31 0.68 -3.20
CA ALA A 133 -18.58 -0.01 -3.39
C ALA A 133 -18.86 -0.99 -2.23
N MET A 134 -17.85 -1.77 -1.83
CA MET A 134 -17.97 -2.71 -0.70
C MET A 134 -18.08 -2.02 0.66
N ALA A 135 -17.62 -0.77 0.80
CA ALA A 135 -17.73 0.01 2.03
C ALA A 135 -19.15 0.53 2.30
N MET A 136 -20.00 0.58 1.26
CA MET A 136 -21.38 1.06 1.35
C MET A 136 -22.40 -0.05 1.67
N VAL A 137 -21.95 -1.30 1.76
CA VAL A 137 -22.77 -2.50 2.03
C VAL A 137 -22.76 -2.87 3.52
#